data_AF-A0A3D3WAP0-F1
#
_entry.id   AF-A0A3D3WAP0-F1
#
_cell.length_a   1.000
_cell.length_b   1.000
_cell.length_c   1.000
_cell.angle_alpha   90.00
_cell.angle_beta   90.00
_cell.angle_gamma   90.00
#
_symmetry.space_group_name_H-M   'P 1'
#
loop_
_entity.id
_entity.type
_entity.pdbx_description
1 polymer ?
#
loop_
_entity_poly.entity_id
_entity_poly.type
_entity_poly.pdbx_seq_one_letter_code
_entity_poly.pdbx_strand_id
1 'polypeptide(L)'
;TMLELAREMHLRGYAFHPVDLNKSHQSRFKIAPDQRSLQLPFTSLNGLGPNVAQSIVAARKDKPFMSVDDLRNRGKVGKSVIDILRQQGALDELPESDQQTLF
;
A
#
# COMPACT_ATOMS: atom_id res chain seq x y z
N THR A 1 -3.00 -7.36 -24.24
CA THR A 1 -1.58 -6.99 -24.07
C THR A 1 -1.12 -7.02 -22.62
N MET A 2 -1.63 -6.19 -21.70
CA MET A 2 -1.15 -6.18 -20.30
C MET A 2 -1.52 -7.45 -19.51
N LEU A 3 -2.74 -7.97 -19.68
CA LEU A 3 -3.17 -9.20 -18.99
C LEU A 3 -2.43 -10.44 -19.52
N GLU A 4 -2.03 -10.44 -20.79
CA GLU A 4 -1.23 -11.54 -21.37
C GLU A 4 0.17 -11.57 -20.77
N LEU A 5 0.80 -10.41 -20.59
CA LEU A 5 2.09 -10.29 -19.91
C LEU A 5 1.98 -10.73 -18.44
N ALA A 6 0.93 -10.29 -17.73
CA ALA A 6 0.70 -10.72 -16.35
C ALA A 6 0.49 -12.25 -16.26
N ARG A 7 -0.23 -12.83 -17.22
CA ARG A 7 -0.41 -14.28 -17.32
C ARG A 7 0.91 -15.00 -17.60
N GLU A 8 1.74 -14.47 -18.49
CA GLU A 8 3.06 -15.03 -18.78
C GLU A 8 3.98 -14.97 -17.56
N MET A 9 4.01 -13.84 -16.84
CA MET A 9 4.74 -13.72 -15.58
C MET A 9 4.32 -14.80 -14.58
N HIS A 10 3.01 -15.02 -14.44
CA HIS A 10 2.49 -16.06 -13.56
C HIS A 10 2.89 -17.47 -13.99
N LEU A 11 2.82 -17.78 -15.28
CA LEU A 11 3.26 -19.06 -15.83
C LEU A 11 4.77 -19.32 -15.65
N ARG A 12 5.59 -18.26 -15.62
CA ARG A 12 7.02 -18.33 -15.30
C ARG A 12 7.30 -18.46 -13.80
N GLY A 13 6.25 -18.49 -12.97
CA GLY A 13 6.34 -18.62 -11.52
C GLY A 13 6.69 -17.32 -10.80
N TYR A 14 6.36 -16.17 -11.40
CA TYR A 14 6.35 -14.88 -10.71
C TYR A 14 4.96 -14.56 -10.16
N ALA A 15 4.90 -13.73 -9.12
CA ALA A 15 3.63 -13.30 -8.51
C ALA A 15 3.57 -11.79 -8.25
N PHE A 16 2.43 -11.31 -7.78
CA PHE A 16 2.25 -9.95 -7.30
C PHE A 16 2.03 -9.99 -5.79
N HIS A 17 2.76 -9.15 -5.05
CA HIS A 17 2.45 -8.88 -3.65
C HIS A 17 1.45 -7.72 -3.56
N PRO A 18 0.41 -7.85 -2.74
CA PRO A 18 -0.57 -6.80 -2.53
C PRO A 18 0.10 -5.55 -1.96
N VAL A 19 -0.58 -4.41 -2.08
CA VAL A 19 -0.05 -3.13 -1.61
C VAL A 19 0.25 -3.18 -0.11
N ASP A 20 1.42 -2.69 0.28
CA ASP A 20 1.93 -2.65 1.65
C ASP A 20 2.33 -1.21 1.97
N LEU A 21 1.83 -0.68 3.08
CA LEU A 21 2.05 0.71 3.50
C LEU A 21 3.53 1.09 3.62
N ASN A 22 4.36 0.15 4.07
CA ASN A 22 5.77 0.35 4.34
C ASN A 22 6.62 0.09 3.09
N LYS A 23 6.23 -0.86 2.23
CA LYS A 23 7.08 -1.34 1.12
C LYS A 23 6.72 -0.74 -0.24
N SER A 24 5.43 -0.57 -0.55
CA SER A 24 4.94 -0.21 -1.90
C SER A 24 5.43 1.15 -2.37
N HIS A 25 5.76 1.33 -3.64
CA HIS A 25 6.04 2.67 -4.18
C HIS A 25 4.76 3.46 -4.45
N GLN A 26 4.86 4.77 -4.63
CA GLN A 26 3.72 5.58 -5.05
C GLN A 26 3.16 5.13 -6.41
N SER A 27 4.05 4.91 -7.40
CA SER A 27 3.66 4.65 -8.81
C SER A 27 4.45 3.58 -9.55
N ARG A 28 5.44 2.94 -8.91
CA ARG A 28 6.34 1.98 -9.57
C ARG A 28 6.24 0.60 -8.93
N PHE A 29 6.17 -0.44 -9.75
CA PHE A 29 6.38 -1.80 -9.28
C PHE A 29 7.81 -1.92 -8.75
N LYS A 30 7.98 -2.59 -7.60
CA LYS A 30 9.30 -2.94 -7.05
C LYS A 30 9.45 -4.45 -7.04
N ILE A 31 10.68 -4.93 -7.15
CA ILE A 31 10.98 -6.34 -6.87
C ILE A 31 10.78 -6.56 -5.37
N ALA A 32 10.00 -7.56 -5.01
CA ALA A 32 9.75 -7.93 -3.62
C ALA A 32 10.96 -8.67 -3.01
N PRO A 33 11.06 -8.76 -1.68
CA PRO A 33 12.19 -9.41 -1.02
C PRO A 33 12.43 -10.88 -1.41
N ASP A 34 11.37 -11.58 -1.85
CA ASP A 34 11.44 -12.97 -2.32
C ASP A 34 12.12 -13.13 -3.70
N GLN A 35 12.51 -12.02 -4.36
CA GLN A 35 13.14 -11.98 -5.70
C GLN A 35 12.31 -12.66 -6.79
N ARG A 36 11.03 -12.93 -6.52
CA ARG A 36 10.14 -13.71 -7.39
C ARG A 36 8.78 -13.07 -7.56
N SER A 37 8.51 -12.00 -6.84
CA SER A 37 7.26 -11.27 -6.91
C SER A 37 7.49 -9.77 -7.15
N LEU A 38 6.49 -9.11 -7.72
CA LEU A 38 6.44 -7.66 -7.84
C LEU A 38 5.52 -7.09 -6.76
N GLN A 39 6.06 -6.16 -5.97
CA GLN A 39 5.29 -5.35 -5.05
C GLN A 39 4.48 -4.32 -5.83
N LEU A 40 3.15 -4.36 -5.68
CA LEU A 40 2.25 -3.42 -6.34
C LEU A 40 2.43 -1.97 -5.81
N PRO A 41 2.38 -0.94 -6.67
CA PRO A 41 2.37 0.45 -6.24
C PRO A 41 0.99 0.90 -5.75
N PHE A 42 0.91 1.97 -4.97
CA PHE A 42 -0.37 2.53 -4.52
C PHE A 42 -1.29 2.96 -5.68
N THR A 43 -0.76 3.51 -6.77
CA THR A 43 -1.56 3.90 -7.94
C THR A 43 -2.15 2.71 -8.71
N SER A 44 -1.81 1.46 -8.35
CA SER A 44 -2.49 0.28 -8.92
C SER A 44 -3.88 0.06 -8.32
N LEU A 45 -4.18 0.69 -7.18
CA LEU A 45 -5.47 0.61 -6.53
C LEU A 45 -6.45 1.58 -7.20
N ASN A 46 -7.58 1.04 -7.66
CA ASN A 46 -8.66 1.83 -8.24
C ASN A 46 -9.16 2.86 -7.22
N GLY A 47 -9.17 4.14 -7.59
CA GLY A 47 -9.57 5.23 -6.70
C GLY A 47 -8.44 5.87 -5.88
N LEU A 48 -7.22 5.33 -5.95
CA LEU A 48 -6.04 5.92 -5.30
C LEU A 48 -5.17 6.67 -6.32
N GLY A 49 -5.37 7.99 -6.41
CA GLY A 49 -4.65 8.85 -7.35
C GLY A 49 -3.17 9.10 -6.99
N PRO A 50 -2.36 9.58 -7.95
CA PRO A 50 -0.92 9.78 -7.77
C PRO A 50 -0.57 10.76 -6.63
N ASN A 51 -1.39 11.80 -6.42
CA ASN A 51 -1.16 12.77 -5.33
C ASN A 51 -1.34 12.12 -3.95
N VAL A 52 -2.36 11.27 -3.80
CA VAL A 52 -2.62 10.54 -2.56
C VAL A 52 -1.51 9.53 -2.30
N ALA A 53 -1.11 8.78 -3.33
CA ALA A 53 0.01 7.87 -3.27
C ALA A 53 1.30 8.58 -2.83
N GLN A 54 1.61 9.74 -3.41
CA GLN A 54 2.76 10.53 -3.03
C GLN A 54 2.68 11.03 -1.58
N SER A 55 1.50 11.47 -1.13
CA SER A 55 1.27 11.92 0.24
C SER A 55 1.54 10.81 1.26
N ILE A 56 1.03 9.59 1.02
CA ILE A 56 1.29 8.41 1.86
C ILE A 56 2.80 8.12 1.92
N VAL A 57 3.47 8.10 0.76
CA VAL A 57 4.90 7.80 0.67
C VAL A 57 5.77 8.90 1.29
N ALA A 58 5.35 10.17 1.22
CA ALA A 58 6.04 11.27 1.88
C ALA A 58 5.87 11.15 3.40
N ALA A 59 4.64 11.02 3.88
CA ALA A 59 4.36 10.89 5.31
C ALA A 59 5.13 9.72 5.95
N ARG A 60 5.14 8.54 5.34
CA ARG A 60 5.86 7.39 5.93
C ARG A 60 7.38 7.55 6.01
N LYS A 61 7.99 8.42 5.18
CA LYS A 61 9.43 8.68 5.23
C LYS A 61 9.82 9.39 6.52
N ASP A 62 8.93 10.22 7.05
CA ASP A 62 9.17 10.95 8.29
C ASP A 62 9.09 10.00 9.50
N LYS A 63 8.04 9.17 9.56
CA LYS A 63 7.90 8.09 10.55
C LYS A 63 6.91 7.03 10.05
N PRO A 64 7.04 5.75 10.44
CA PRO A 64 6.02 4.73 10.18
C PRO A 64 4.64 5.16 10.67
N PHE A 65 3.58 4.63 10.04
CA PHE A 65 2.22 4.85 10.53
C PHE A 65 1.98 3.99 11.77
N MET A 66 1.35 4.56 12.78
CA MET A 66 1.04 3.86 14.03
C MET A 66 -0.41 3.40 14.12
N SER A 67 -1.32 4.05 13.41
CA SER A 67 -2.75 3.72 13.37
C SER A 67 -3.40 4.14 12.06
N VAL A 68 -4.65 3.71 11.85
CA VAL A 68 -5.48 4.17 10.74
C VAL A 68 -5.78 5.68 10.85
N ASP A 69 -5.97 6.20 12.07
CA ASP A 69 -6.12 7.64 12.33
C ASP A 69 -4.86 8.43 11.95
N ASP A 70 -3.67 7.94 12.32
CA ASP A 70 -2.38 8.55 11.95
C ASP A 70 -2.22 8.58 10.42
N LEU A 71 -2.55 7.49 9.74
CA LEU A 71 -2.57 7.43 8.28
C LEU A 71 -3.54 8.44 7.68
N ARG A 72 -4.75 8.57 8.23
CA ARG A 72 -5.76 9.53 7.77
C ARG A 72 -5.25 10.96 7.87
N ASN A 73 -4.67 11.31 9.01
CA ASN A 73 -4.21 12.66 9.32
C ASN A 73 -2.95 13.03 8.53
N ARG A 74 -1.91 12.19 8.56
CA ARG A 74 -0.63 12.49 7.89
C ARG A 74 -0.60 12.12 6.43
N GLY A 75 -1.22 11.00 6.05
CA GLY A 75 -1.35 10.59 4.66
C GLY A 75 -2.35 11.43 3.88
N LYS A 76 -3.19 12.25 4.56
CA LYS A 76 -4.26 13.06 3.97
C LYS A 76 -5.20 12.22 3.10
N VAL A 77 -5.53 11.02 3.58
CA VAL A 77 -6.36 10.06 2.87
C VAL A 77 -7.82 10.19 3.32
N GLY A 78 -8.75 10.18 2.37
CA GLY A 78 -10.18 10.16 2.67
C GLY A 78 -10.68 8.77 3.05
N LYS A 79 -11.92 8.71 3.56
CA LYS A 79 -12.56 7.44 3.98
C LYS A 79 -12.57 6.38 2.87
N SER A 80 -12.87 6.78 1.63
CA SER A 80 -12.89 5.85 0.49
C SER A 80 -11.55 5.16 0.26
N VAL A 81 -10.44 5.89 0.41
CA VAL A 81 -9.08 5.33 0.24
C VAL A 81 -8.74 4.41 1.40
N ILE A 82 -9.14 4.74 2.63
CA ILE A 82 -8.99 3.85 3.79
C ILE A 82 -9.75 2.55 3.56
N ASP A 83 -10.99 2.61 3.08
CA ASP A 83 -11.80 1.42 2.81
C ASP A 83 -11.15 0.54 1.73
N ILE A 84 -10.60 1.14 0.66
CA ILE A 84 -9.84 0.42 -0.37
C ILE A 84 -8.61 -0.25 0.23
N LEU A 85 -7.81 0.47 1.02
CA LEU A 85 -6.59 -0.08 1.65
C LEU A 85 -6.93 -1.22 2.61
N ARG A 86 -8.02 -1.10 3.36
CA ARG A 86 -8.53 -2.15 4.25
C ARG A 86 -8.97 -3.39 3.46
N GLN A 87 -9.70 -3.23 2.36
CA GLN A 87 -10.11 -4.35 1.51
C GLN A 87 -8.93 -5.10 0.88
N GLN A 88 -7.79 -4.43 0.70
CA GLN A 88 -6.57 -5.03 0.16
C GLN A 88 -5.64 -5.60 1.25
N GLY A 89 -6.06 -5.57 2.52
CA GLY A 89 -5.27 -6.06 3.66
C GLY A 89 -4.09 -5.16 4.05
N ALA A 90 -3.98 -3.96 3.46
CA ALA A 90 -2.84 -3.07 3.70
C ALA A 90 -2.86 -2.41 5.10
N LEU A 91 -3.98 -2.52 5.82
CA LEU A 91 -4.20 -1.95 7.15
C LEU A 91 -4.32 -3.00 8.26
N ASP A 92 -4.19 -4.29 7.96
CA ASP A 92 -4.50 -5.37 8.90
C ASP A 92 -3.60 -5.39 10.15
N GLU A 93 -2.37 -4.87 10.01
CA GLU A 93 -1.40 -4.76 11.11
C GLU A 93 -1.51 -3.44 11.90
N LEU A 94 -2.40 -2.53 11.50
CA LEU A 94 -2.55 -1.22 12.14
C LEU A 94 -3.75 -1.18 13.08
N PRO A 95 -3.60 -0.69 14.32
CA PRO A 95 -4.73 -0.38 15.17
C PRO A 95 -5.57 0.76 14.57
N GLU A 96 -6.87 0.80 14.90
CA GLU A 96 -7.77 1.83 14.39
C GLU A 96 -7.40 3.24 14.88
N SER A 97 -6.94 3.36 16.12
CA SER A 97 -6.64 4.66 16.75
C SER A 97 -5.34 4.64 17.55
N ASP A 98 -4.76 5.82 17.77
CA ASP A 98 -3.52 6.05 18.52
C ASP A 98 -3.67 5.90 20.05
N GLN A 99 -4.78 5.30 20.55
CA GLN A 99 -5.07 5.24 21.98
C GLN A 99 -3.92 4.58 22.74
N GLN A 100 -3.18 5.41 23.47
CA GLN A 100 -2.09 5.03 24.34
C GLN A 100 -2.59 4.01 25.36
N THR A 101 -2.04 2.81 25.32
CA THR A 101 -2.08 1.91 26.48
C THR A 101 -1.14 2.52 27.53
N LEU A 102 -1.66 3.44 28.34
CA LEU A 102 -0.99 3.96 29.52
C LEU A 102 -1.48 3.10 30.71
N PHE A 103 -0.70 2.06 31.02
CA PHE A 103 -0.74 1.42 32.34
C PHE A 103 0.55 1.76 33.07
#